data_AF-A0A8S1LAZ9-F1
#
_entry.id   AF-A0A8S1LAZ9-F1
#
_cell.length_a   1.000
_cell.length_b   1.000
_cell.length_c   1.000
_cell.angle_alpha   90.00
_cell.angle_beta   90.00
_cell.angle_gamma   90.00
#
_symmetry.space_group_name_H-M   'P 1'
#
loop_
_entity.id
_entity.type
_entity.pdbx_description
1 polymer ?
#
loop_
_entity_poly.entity_id
_entity_poly.type
_entity_poly.pdbx_seq_one_letter_code
_entity_poly.pdbx_strand_id
1 'polypeptide(L)'
;MNRGLEKTNQQYSQLTDQGEESNILIYDNKVNGNTLQYMTPNKVVQFIHNYLRNYLGMLVFFLILILLPFINLFFYILLFVAWFKLRQNQSIFQQNLSLVMDPFANMIENPELCEMMNKNYVIFDMEIKENEGLHFSTRVKEMIKDRSNGNNKIKYTIYNTTLKEQFYGYPNSTLTYMQWIVISTLIVAAQLILMIIYFSKI
;
A
#
# COMPACT_ATOMS: atom_id res chain seq x y z
N MET A 1 -1.65 -22.68 32.12
CA MET A 1 -1.38 -22.92 30.68
C MET A 1 -1.25 -21.59 29.91
N ASN A 2 -0.58 -20.56 30.46
CA ASN A 2 -0.51 -19.20 29.86
C ASN A 2 0.91 -18.60 29.75
N ARG A 3 1.96 -19.28 30.24
CA ARG A 3 3.34 -18.74 30.21
C ARG A 3 4.02 -18.83 28.83
N GLY A 4 3.43 -19.58 27.88
CA GLY A 4 3.94 -19.69 26.51
C GLY A 4 3.61 -18.45 25.67
N LEU A 5 2.35 -17.99 25.75
CA LEU A 5 1.82 -16.85 24.98
C LEU A 5 2.47 -15.51 25.36
N GLU A 6 2.77 -15.28 26.64
CA GLU A 6 3.42 -14.04 27.09
C GLU A 6 4.83 -13.88 26.54
N LYS A 7 5.59 -14.97 26.41
CA LYS A 7 6.92 -14.95 25.79
C LYS A 7 6.86 -14.73 24.29
N THR A 8 5.87 -15.32 23.60
CA THR A 8 5.68 -15.09 22.16
C THR A 8 5.34 -13.62 21.92
N ASN A 9 4.42 -13.04 22.70
CA ASN A 9 4.02 -11.63 22.57
C ASN A 9 5.17 -10.64 22.86
N GLN A 10 6.05 -10.94 23.83
CA GLN A 10 7.24 -10.11 24.08
C GLN A 10 8.28 -10.21 22.96
N GLN A 11 8.42 -11.38 22.33
CA GLN A 11 9.34 -11.59 21.20
C GLN A 11 8.84 -10.90 19.92
N TYR A 12 7.52 -10.84 19.70
CA TYR A 12 6.93 -10.10 18.59
C TYR A 12 7.01 -8.57 18.76
N SER A 13 6.98 -8.06 19.99
CA SER A 13 7.03 -6.61 20.28
C SER A 13 8.38 -5.95 19.92
N GLN A 14 9.44 -6.72 19.67
CA GLN A 14 10.74 -6.19 19.24
C GLN A 14 10.92 -6.19 17.71
N LEU A 15 10.00 -6.78 16.96
CA LEU A 15 10.02 -6.88 15.49
C LEU A 15 9.14 -5.81 14.79
N THR A 16 8.62 -4.82 15.54
CA THR A 16 7.39 -4.10 15.16
C THR A 16 7.49 -2.63 14.74
N ASP A 17 8.65 -2.05 14.44
CA ASP A 17 8.70 -0.61 14.15
C ASP A 17 8.38 -0.18 12.69
N GLN A 18 7.85 -1.05 11.82
CA GLN A 18 7.55 -0.68 10.41
C GLN A 18 6.12 -0.98 9.94
N GLY A 19 5.12 -0.80 10.80
CA GLY A 19 3.76 -1.32 10.59
C GLY A 19 2.65 -0.36 10.22
N GLU A 20 2.92 0.91 9.96
CA GLU A 20 1.89 1.81 9.43
C GLU A 20 2.35 2.31 8.07
N GLU A 21 1.43 2.35 7.11
CA GLU A 21 1.57 2.91 5.75
C GLU A 21 2.04 1.93 4.65
N SER A 22 1.05 1.29 4.01
CA SER A 22 0.98 0.84 2.60
C SER A 22 2.30 0.66 1.81
N ASN A 23 3.23 -0.14 2.31
CA ASN A 23 4.38 -0.59 1.53
C ASN A 23 3.95 -1.80 0.71
N ILE A 24 3.52 -1.53 -0.53
CA ILE A 24 2.93 -2.53 -1.41
C ILE A 24 4.00 -3.56 -1.89
N LEU A 25 5.29 -3.30 -1.71
CA LEU A 25 6.36 -4.28 -1.87
C LEU A 25 7.38 -4.18 -0.73
N ILE A 26 7.74 -5.33 -0.17
CA ILE A 26 8.36 -5.47 1.14
C ILE A 26 9.85 -5.79 0.98
N TYR A 27 10.67 -5.21 1.87
CA TYR A 27 12.14 -5.31 1.95
C TYR A 27 12.72 -6.67 1.52
N ASP A 28 13.70 -6.64 0.60
CA ASP A 28 14.49 -7.77 0.09
C ASP A 28 13.67 -8.91 -0.55
N ASN A 29 12.48 -8.64 -1.07
CA ASN A 29 11.74 -9.68 -1.77
C ASN A 29 12.44 -10.05 -3.09
N LYS A 30 13.18 -11.17 -3.04
CA LYS A 30 13.80 -11.80 -4.19
C LYS A 30 12.92 -12.96 -4.64
N VAL A 31 12.43 -12.92 -5.87
CA VAL A 31 11.64 -13.99 -6.48
C VAL A 31 12.39 -14.45 -7.73
N ASN A 32 12.71 -15.75 -7.81
CA ASN A 32 13.48 -16.34 -8.92
C ASN A 32 14.81 -15.61 -9.21
N GLY A 33 15.51 -15.14 -8.17
CA GLY A 33 16.77 -14.40 -8.31
C GLY A 33 16.61 -12.91 -8.64
N ASN A 34 15.40 -12.45 -8.98
CA ASN A 34 15.11 -11.05 -9.26
C ASN A 34 14.72 -10.31 -7.97
N THR A 35 15.45 -9.24 -7.65
CA THR A 35 15.09 -8.33 -6.55
C THR A 35 14.00 -7.37 -7.04
N LEU A 36 12.85 -7.38 -6.39
CA LEU A 36 11.75 -6.48 -6.73
C LEU A 36 11.98 -5.07 -6.16
N GLN A 37 11.62 -4.05 -6.92
CA GLN A 37 11.72 -2.65 -6.51
C GLN A 37 10.54 -2.24 -5.62
N TYR A 38 10.78 -1.35 -4.67
CA TYR A 38 9.78 -0.89 -3.70
C TYR A 38 8.91 0.22 -4.27
N MET A 39 7.60 0.12 -4.05
CA MET A 39 6.72 1.28 -4.21
C MET A 39 6.88 2.20 -3.02
N THR A 40 7.11 3.49 -3.28
CA THR A 40 7.33 4.46 -2.20
C THR A 40 5.98 4.90 -1.62
N PRO A 41 5.74 4.78 -0.30
CA PRO A 41 4.53 5.26 0.32
C PRO A 41 4.47 6.79 0.22
N ASN A 42 3.26 7.34 0.14
CA ASN A 42 3.06 8.77 0.10
C ASN A 42 1.80 9.17 0.86
N LYS A 43 1.99 10.00 1.89
CA LYS A 43 0.90 10.46 2.77
C LYS A 43 -0.18 11.23 2.03
N VAL A 44 0.18 12.00 0.99
CA VAL A 44 -0.81 12.72 0.17
C VAL A 44 -1.65 11.73 -0.63
N VAL A 45 -1.03 10.72 -1.23
CA VAL A 45 -1.77 9.67 -1.95
C VAL A 45 -2.73 8.94 -1.01
N GLN A 46 -2.27 8.54 0.18
CA GLN A 46 -3.10 7.86 1.17
C GLN A 46 -4.27 8.73 1.66
N PHE A 47 -4.00 10.00 1.96
CA PHE A 47 -5.04 10.96 2.33
C PHE A 47 -6.12 11.02 1.26
N ILE A 48 -5.75 11.30 0.00
CA ILE A 48 -6.71 11.37 -1.10
C ILE A 48 -7.43 10.02 -1.31
N HIS A 49 -6.72 8.90 -1.20
CA HIS A 49 -7.28 7.58 -1.41
C HIS A 49 -8.37 7.26 -0.38
N ASN A 50 -8.11 7.58 0.88
CA ASN A 50 -9.07 7.40 1.98
C ASN A 50 -10.32 8.27 1.79
N TYR A 51 -10.15 9.50 1.29
CA TYR A 51 -11.28 10.39 0.98
C TYR A 51 -12.12 9.87 -0.19
N LEU A 52 -11.48 9.41 -1.27
CA LEU A 52 -12.17 8.94 -2.48
C LEU A 52 -12.81 7.56 -2.32
N ARG A 53 -12.31 6.72 -1.40
CA ARG A 53 -12.85 5.37 -1.15
C ARG A 53 -14.20 5.39 -0.42
N ASN A 54 -14.48 6.44 0.36
CA ASN A 54 -15.73 6.57 1.11
C ASN A 54 -16.76 7.37 0.30
N TYR A 55 -17.96 6.83 0.06
CA TYR A 55 -19.03 7.54 -0.66
C TYR A 55 -19.37 8.91 -0.05
N LEU A 56 -19.40 9.00 1.28
CA LEU A 56 -19.62 10.27 1.97
C LEU A 56 -18.44 11.23 1.75
N GLY A 57 -17.22 10.71 1.81
CA GLY A 57 -16.00 11.48 1.54
C GLY A 57 -15.97 12.02 0.11
N MET A 58 -16.37 11.20 -0.85
CA MET A 58 -16.49 11.54 -2.27
C MET A 58 -17.55 12.63 -2.50
N LEU A 59 -18.72 12.52 -1.85
CA LEU A 59 -19.79 13.51 -1.95
C LEU A 59 -19.35 14.85 -1.35
N VAL A 60 -18.75 14.85 -0.16
CA VAL A 60 -18.20 16.05 0.48
C VAL A 60 -17.13 16.68 -0.40
N PHE A 61 -16.25 15.86 -0.96
CA PHE A 61 -15.21 16.32 -1.90
C PHE A 61 -15.84 17.03 -3.10
N PHE A 62 -16.84 16.43 -3.74
CA PHE A 62 -17.53 17.01 -4.90
C PHE A 62 -18.21 18.35 -4.57
N LEU A 63 -18.87 18.45 -3.41
CA LEU A 63 -19.47 19.70 -2.95
C LEU A 63 -18.42 20.81 -2.75
N ILE A 64 -17.26 20.48 -2.17
CA ILE A 64 -16.16 21.42 -2.00
C ILE A 64 -15.66 21.93 -3.36
N LEU A 65 -15.50 21.03 -4.35
CA LEU A 65 -15.03 21.40 -5.68
C LEU A 65 -15.96 22.42 -6.35
N ILE A 66 -17.29 22.28 -6.21
CA ILE A 66 -18.27 23.16 -6.84
C ILE A 66 -18.39 24.51 -6.13
N LEU A 67 -18.48 24.50 -4.80
CA LEU A 67 -18.89 25.67 -4.02
C LEU A 67 -17.75 26.65 -3.74
N LEU A 68 -16.50 26.17 -3.67
CA LEU A 68 -15.37 26.94 -3.14
C LEU A 68 -14.23 26.97 -4.17
N PRO A 69 -14.21 27.94 -5.12
CA PRO A 69 -13.29 27.93 -6.26
C PRO A 69 -11.80 27.96 -5.86
N PHE A 70 -11.44 28.70 -4.82
CA PHE A 70 -10.05 28.73 -4.32
C PHE A 70 -9.64 27.42 -3.65
N ILE A 71 -10.56 26.78 -2.91
CA ILE A 71 -10.30 25.49 -2.28
C ILE A 71 -10.24 24.39 -3.33
N ASN A 72 -11.07 24.47 -4.38
CA ASN A 72 -11.02 23.58 -5.54
C ASN A 72 -9.63 23.59 -6.21
N LEU A 73 -9.06 24.77 -6.46
CA LEU A 73 -7.71 24.87 -7.03
C LEU A 73 -6.65 24.18 -6.17
N PHE A 74 -6.72 24.33 -4.84
CA PHE A 74 -5.82 23.64 -3.91
C PHE A 74 -5.98 22.11 -3.98
N PHE A 75 -7.21 21.60 -3.95
CA PHE A 75 -7.47 20.16 -4.08
C PHE A 75 -7.07 19.60 -5.44
N TYR A 76 -7.24 20.37 -6.51
CA TYR A 76 -6.76 20.02 -7.84
C TYR A 76 -5.23 19.81 -7.85
N ILE A 77 -4.48 20.70 -7.21
CA ILE A 77 -3.02 20.55 -7.07
C ILE A 77 -2.68 19.28 -6.26
N LEU A 78 -3.39 19.01 -5.15
CA LEU A 78 -3.18 17.79 -4.36
C LEU A 78 -3.47 16.52 -5.16
N LEU A 79 -4.57 16.50 -5.93
CA LEU A 79 -4.92 15.39 -6.84
C LEU A 79 -3.82 15.19 -7.88
N PHE A 80 -3.31 16.26 -8.47
CA PHE A 80 -2.26 16.21 -9.47
C PHE A 80 -0.94 15.65 -8.90
N VAL A 81 -0.53 16.11 -7.71
CA VAL A 81 0.63 15.56 -6.99
C VAL A 81 0.45 14.09 -6.68
N ALA A 82 -0.73 13.69 -6.18
CA ALA A 82 -1.04 12.30 -5.86
C ALA A 82 -1.01 11.41 -7.11
N TRP A 83 -1.57 11.88 -8.23
CA TRP A 83 -1.53 11.17 -9.51
C TRP A 83 -0.11 11.02 -10.03
N PHE A 84 0.73 12.06 -9.96
CA PHE A 84 2.12 11.97 -10.37
C PHE A 84 2.87 10.90 -9.54
N LYS A 85 2.66 10.88 -8.21
CA LYS A 85 3.23 9.85 -7.33
C LYS A 85 2.70 8.46 -7.65
N LEU A 86 1.41 8.32 -7.95
CA LEU A 86 0.83 7.06 -8.42
C LEU A 86 1.44 6.60 -9.75
N ARG A 87 1.71 7.51 -10.69
CA ARG A 87 2.37 7.15 -11.95
C ARG A 87 3.79 6.65 -11.75
N GLN A 88 4.55 7.24 -10.83
CA GLN A 88 5.88 6.74 -10.46
C GLN A 88 5.81 5.30 -9.93
N ASN A 89 4.93 5.06 -8.96
CA ASN A 89 4.74 3.73 -8.38
C ASN A 89 4.14 2.73 -9.39
N GLN A 90 3.33 3.19 -10.36
CA GLN A 90 2.82 2.34 -11.44
C GLN A 90 3.94 1.86 -12.36
N SER A 91 4.94 2.69 -12.64
CA SER A 91 6.13 2.25 -13.40
C SER A 91 6.84 1.11 -12.67
N ILE A 92 7.03 1.25 -11.35
CA ILE A 92 7.65 0.23 -10.50
C ILE A 92 6.82 -1.06 -10.49
N PHE A 93 5.50 -0.95 -10.32
CA PHE A 93 4.57 -2.07 -10.38
C PHE A 93 4.70 -2.87 -11.68
N GLN A 94 4.68 -2.19 -12.82
CA GLN A 94 4.80 -2.83 -14.13
C GLN A 94 6.17 -3.48 -14.33
N GLN A 95 7.25 -2.83 -13.89
CA GLN A 95 8.59 -3.42 -13.91
C GLN A 95 8.63 -4.71 -13.10
N ASN A 96 8.10 -4.71 -11.87
CA ASN A 96 8.11 -5.90 -11.03
C ASN A 96 7.27 -7.04 -11.62
N LEU A 97 6.09 -6.75 -12.18
CA LEU A 97 5.28 -7.76 -12.88
C LEU A 97 5.94 -8.30 -14.15
N SER A 98 6.77 -7.50 -14.83
CA SER A 98 7.53 -7.98 -15.99
C SER A 98 8.68 -8.92 -15.60
N LEU A 99 9.17 -8.82 -14.36
CA LEU A 99 10.26 -9.64 -13.85
C LEU A 99 9.78 -10.96 -13.25
N VAL A 100 8.58 -10.98 -12.67
CA VAL A 100 8.05 -12.15 -11.94
C VAL A 100 6.55 -12.31 -12.15
N MET A 101 6.11 -13.56 -12.32
CA MET A 101 4.68 -13.90 -12.50
C MET A 101 3.84 -13.61 -11.25
N ASP A 102 4.39 -13.91 -10.06
CA ASP A 102 3.73 -13.64 -8.79
C ASP A 102 4.72 -12.97 -7.82
N PRO A 103 4.57 -11.65 -7.56
CA PRO A 103 5.37 -10.92 -6.59
C PRO A 103 5.27 -11.44 -5.15
N PHE A 104 4.18 -12.15 -4.82
CA PHE A 104 3.95 -12.73 -3.49
C PHE A 104 4.42 -14.18 -3.37
N ALA A 105 4.99 -14.77 -4.43
CA ALA A 105 5.43 -16.17 -4.45
C ALA A 105 6.36 -16.51 -3.29
N ASN A 106 7.18 -15.53 -2.86
CA ASN A 106 8.07 -15.67 -1.73
C ASN A 106 7.59 -15.05 -0.41
N MET A 107 6.30 -14.80 -0.25
CA MET A 107 5.72 -14.36 1.00
C MET A 107 4.77 -15.44 1.55
N ILE A 108 4.50 -15.40 2.84
CA ILE A 108 3.58 -16.34 3.50
C ILE A 108 2.27 -15.62 3.77
N GLU A 109 1.19 -16.13 3.20
CA GLU A 109 -0.16 -15.62 3.47
C GLU A 109 -0.62 -16.16 4.83
N ASN A 110 -0.76 -15.28 5.82
CA ASN A 110 -1.32 -15.61 7.14
C ASN A 110 -2.09 -14.40 7.71
N PRO A 111 -3.41 -14.33 7.50
CA PRO A 111 -4.22 -13.20 7.95
C PRO A 111 -4.35 -13.12 9.47
N GLU A 112 -4.42 -14.26 10.17
CA GLU A 112 -4.58 -14.32 11.63
C GLU A 112 -3.39 -13.66 12.35
N LEU A 113 -2.16 -13.98 11.92
CA LEU A 113 -0.96 -13.38 12.52
C LEU A 113 -0.88 -11.87 12.22
N CYS A 114 -1.28 -11.46 11.01
CA CYS A 114 -1.35 -10.05 10.64
C CYS A 114 -2.37 -9.28 11.49
N GLU A 115 -3.54 -9.89 11.74
CA GLU A 115 -4.60 -9.34 12.60
C GLU A 115 -4.12 -9.21 14.05
N MET A 116 -3.50 -10.26 14.60
CA MET A 116 -2.92 -10.22 15.95
C MET A 116 -1.89 -9.09 16.13
N MET A 117 -1.15 -8.80 15.07
CA MET A 117 -0.12 -7.74 15.05
C MET A 117 -0.67 -6.37 14.63
N ASN A 118 -1.96 -6.28 14.29
CA ASN A 118 -2.63 -5.10 13.74
C ASN A 118 -1.89 -4.49 12.53
N LYS A 119 -1.44 -5.34 11.60
CA LYS A 119 -0.67 -4.93 10.41
C LYS A 119 -1.11 -5.69 9.18
N ASN A 120 -0.91 -5.11 7.99
CA ASN A 120 -1.16 -5.83 6.74
C ASN A 120 -0.03 -6.78 6.33
N TYR A 121 1.15 -6.59 6.91
CA TYR A 121 2.29 -7.48 6.77
C TYR A 121 3.24 -7.38 7.96
N VAL A 122 4.06 -8.41 8.13
CA VAL A 122 5.09 -8.48 9.17
C VAL A 122 6.35 -9.08 8.56
N ILE A 123 7.51 -8.46 8.82
CA ILE A 123 8.81 -9.00 8.44
C ILE A 123 9.38 -9.73 9.64
N PHE A 124 9.73 -10.98 9.44
CA PHE A 124 10.47 -11.77 10.41
C PHE A 124 11.94 -11.81 10.01
N ASP A 125 12.81 -11.52 10.97
CA ASP A 125 14.26 -11.75 10.90
C ASP A 125 14.64 -12.47 12.19
N MET A 126 14.75 -13.80 12.12
CA MET A 126 14.89 -14.66 13.29
C MET A 126 15.79 -15.86 13.02
N GLU A 127 16.26 -16.50 14.08
CA GLU A 127 17.05 -17.72 13.95
C GLU A 127 16.18 -18.93 13.56
N ILE A 128 16.74 -19.90 12.82
CA ILE A 128 15.99 -21.10 12.37
C ILE A 128 15.30 -21.80 13.55
N LYS A 129 16.00 -21.89 14.69
CA LYS A 129 15.51 -22.55 15.91
C LYS A 129 14.28 -21.85 16.51
N GLU A 130 14.22 -20.52 16.41
CA GLU A 130 13.07 -19.75 16.89
C GLU A 130 11.84 -19.93 15.99
N ASN A 131 12.08 -20.12 14.68
CA ASN A 131 11.03 -20.38 13.71
C ASN A 131 10.37 -21.76 13.88
N GLU A 132 11.03 -22.74 14.51
CA GLU A 132 10.44 -24.06 14.78
C GLU A 132 9.22 -23.99 15.72
N GLY A 133 9.21 -22.99 16.61
CA GLY A 133 8.08 -22.70 17.52
C GLY A 133 6.84 -22.15 16.81
N LEU A 134 6.93 -21.78 15.53
CA LEU A 134 5.80 -21.28 14.76
C LEU A 134 5.03 -22.43 14.11
N HIS A 135 3.71 -22.40 14.26
CA HIS A 135 2.79 -23.40 13.74
C HIS A 135 2.44 -23.15 12.27
N PHE A 136 3.45 -23.17 11.39
CA PHE A 136 3.24 -23.17 9.93
C PHE A 136 3.04 -24.58 9.37
N SER A 137 2.39 -24.66 8.21
CA SER A 137 2.29 -25.91 7.44
C SER A 137 3.67 -26.42 7.02
N THR A 138 3.80 -27.74 6.82
CA THR A 138 5.07 -28.39 6.42
C THR A 138 5.68 -27.75 5.16
N ARG A 139 4.84 -27.45 4.16
CA ARG A 139 5.24 -26.78 2.92
C ARG A 139 5.85 -25.40 3.17
N VAL A 140 5.27 -24.61 4.07
CA VAL A 140 5.80 -23.27 4.41
C VAL A 140 7.12 -23.40 5.15
N LYS A 141 7.25 -24.37 6.07
CA LYS A 141 8.50 -24.63 6.78
C LYS A 141 9.64 -25.02 5.83
N GLU A 142 9.38 -25.88 4.85
CA GLU A 142 10.34 -26.24 3.80
C GLU A 142 10.75 -25.01 2.98
N MET A 143 9.78 -24.23 2.50
CA MET A 143 10.05 -23.01 1.74
C MET A 143 10.89 -21.99 2.54
N ILE A 144 10.64 -21.83 3.84
CA ILE A 144 11.44 -20.95 4.71
C ILE A 144 12.86 -21.51 4.86
N LYS A 145 13.00 -22.82 5.07
CA LYS A 145 14.30 -23.49 5.26
C LYS A 145 15.19 -23.37 4.02
N ASP A 146 14.61 -23.54 2.83
CA ASP A 146 15.35 -23.42 1.56
C ASP A 146 15.93 -22.02 1.35
N ARG A 147 15.36 -20.99 1.98
CA ARG A 147 15.85 -19.60 1.90
C ARG A 147 16.98 -19.28 2.83
N SER A 148 17.23 -20.09 3.85
CA SER A 148 18.31 -19.79 4.80
C SER A 148 19.69 -19.92 4.15
N ASN A 149 19.81 -20.59 2.99
CA ASN A 149 21.08 -20.81 2.27
C ASN A 149 22.21 -21.32 3.20
N GLY A 150 21.86 -22.08 4.24
CA GLY A 150 22.81 -22.59 5.22
C GLY A 150 23.21 -21.60 6.34
N ASN A 151 22.67 -20.39 6.36
CA ASN A 151 22.81 -19.46 7.48
C ASN A 151 21.81 -19.80 8.59
N ASN A 152 22.20 -19.55 9.85
CA ASN A 152 21.33 -19.76 11.01
C ASN A 152 20.20 -18.72 11.15
N LYS A 153 20.13 -17.73 10.26
CA LYS A 153 19.11 -16.68 10.24
C LYS A 153 18.24 -16.80 9.01
N ILE A 154 16.96 -16.52 9.17
CA ILE A 154 15.98 -16.51 8.09
C ILE A 154 15.21 -15.20 8.13
N LYS A 155 15.09 -14.58 6.96
CA LYS A 155 14.28 -13.40 6.73
C LYS A 155 13.12 -13.74 5.81
N TYR A 156 11.90 -13.53 6.25
CA TYR A 156 10.72 -13.75 5.43
C TYR A 156 9.59 -12.79 5.80
N THR A 157 8.63 -12.66 4.90
CA THR A 157 7.51 -11.74 5.03
C THR A 157 6.22 -12.52 5.14
N ILE A 158 5.40 -12.17 6.13
CA ILE A 158 4.02 -12.61 6.29
C ILE A 158 3.10 -11.49 5.86
N TYR A 159 2.03 -11.80 5.15
CA TYR A 159 1.05 -10.81 4.69
C TYR A 159 -0.39 -11.31 4.82
N ASN A 160 -1.36 -10.39 4.81
CA ASN A 160 -2.79 -10.68 4.78
C ASN A 160 -3.41 -10.51 3.38
N THR A 161 -4.65 -10.97 3.22
CA THR A 161 -5.42 -10.82 1.97
C THR A 161 -5.55 -9.35 1.54
N THR A 162 -5.73 -8.44 2.50
CA THR A 162 -5.84 -6.99 2.25
C THR A 162 -4.63 -6.43 1.48
N LEU A 163 -3.40 -6.81 1.85
CA LEU A 163 -2.21 -6.33 1.13
C LEU A 163 -2.21 -6.80 -0.33
N LYS A 164 -2.56 -8.07 -0.56
CA LYS A 164 -2.60 -8.67 -1.90
C LYS A 164 -3.67 -8.00 -2.76
N GLU A 165 -4.85 -7.77 -2.19
CA GLU A 165 -5.94 -7.04 -2.86
C GLU A 165 -5.53 -5.60 -3.19
N GLN A 166 -4.84 -4.91 -2.28
CA GLN A 166 -4.30 -3.56 -2.53
C GLN A 166 -3.26 -3.55 -3.67
N PHE A 167 -2.39 -4.55 -3.72
CA PHE A 167 -1.39 -4.70 -4.78
C PHE A 167 -2.06 -4.90 -6.14
N TYR A 168 -2.98 -5.86 -6.27
CA TYR A 168 -3.65 -6.15 -7.54
C TYR A 168 -4.71 -5.10 -7.91
N GLY A 169 -5.28 -4.39 -6.94
CA GLY A 169 -6.19 -3.25 -7.15
C GLY A 169 -5.48 -1.94 -7.55
N TYR A 170 -4.15 -1.94 -7.54
CA TYR A 170 -3.35 -0.75 -7.85
C TYR A 170 -3.65 -0.13 -9.23
N PRO A 171 -3.77 -0.90 -10.35
CA PRO A 171 -4.11 -0.34 -11.65
C PRO A 171 -5.48 0.35 -11.70
N ASN A 172 -6.47 -0.18 -10.97
CA ASN A 172 -7.79 0.44 -10.90
C ASN A 172 -7.73 1.79 -10.18
N SER A 173 -6.89 1.89 -9.14
CA SER A 173 -6.68 3.14 -8.41
C SER A 173 -6.11 4.24 -9.29
N THR A 174 -5.18 3.94 -10.19
CA THR A 174 -4.60 4.96 -11.09
C THR A 174 -5.62 5.51 -12.09
N LEU A 175 -6.50 4.64 -12.60
CA LEU A 175 -7.59 5.04 -13.49
C LEU A 175 -8.58 5.96 -12.76
N THR A 176 -8.97 5.62 -11.53
CA THR A 176 -9.87 6.46 -10.72
C THR A 176 -9.31 7.86 -10.51
N TYR A 177 -8.02 8.00 -10.19
CA TYR A 177 -7.40 9.33 -10.02
C TYR A 177 -7.38 10.13 -11.32
N MET A 178 -7.14 9.49 -12.45
CA MET A 178 -7.20 10.15 -13.75
C MET A 178 -8.60 10.70 -14.03
N GLN A 179 -9.66 9.93 -13.74
CA GLN A 179 -11.05 10.40 -13.86
C GLN A 179 -11.30 11.64 -12.98
N TRP A 180 -10.86 11.61 -11.72
CA TRP A 180 -11.02 12.74 -10.81
C TRP A 180 -10.26 13.98 -11.26
N ILE A 181 -9.05 13.83 -11.81
CA ILE A 181 -8.32 14.96 -12.39
C ILE A 181 -9.12 15.58 -13.54
N VAL A 182 -9.65 14.77 -14.46
CA VAL A 182 -10.45 15.27 -15.58
C VAL A 182 -11.69 16.02 -15.08
N ILE A 183 -12.42 15.45 -14.11
CA ILE A 183 -13.60 16.09 -13.50
C ILE A 183 -13.20 17.41 -12.85
N SER A 184 -12.15 17.43 -12.03
CA SER A 184 -11.69 18.65 -11.37
C SER A 184 -11.21 19.71 -12.37
N THR A 185 -10.52 19.33 -13.45
CA THR A 185 -10.12 20.26 -14.52
C THR A 185 -11.35 20.92 -15.17
N LEU A 186 -12.39 20.15 -15.47
CA LEU A 186 -13.62 20.68 -16.06
C LEU A 186 -14.33 21.67 -15.13
N ILE A 187 -14.40 21.36 -13.84
CA ILE A 187 -15.01 22.24 -12.83
C ILE A 187 -14.20 23.54 -12.69
N VAL A 188 -12.88 23.46 -12.58
CA VAL A 188 -12.00 24.64 -12.50
C VAL A 188 -12.15 25.51 -13.75
N ALA A 189 -12.17 24.90 -14.95
CA ALA A 189 -12.36 25.63 -16.20
C ALA A 189 -13.71 26.36 -16.23
N ALA A 190 -14.80 25.69 -15.85
CA ALA A 190 -16.13 26.30 -15.78
C ALA A 190 -16.18 27.47 -14.79
N GLN A 191 -15.58 27.31 -13.60
CA GLN A 191 -15.51 28.37 -12.59
C GLN A 191 -14.72 29.59 -13.10
N LEU A 192 -13.60 29.37 -13.78
CA LEU A 192 -12.81 30.46 -14.38
C LEU A 192 -13.59 31.20 -15.47
N ILE A 193 -14.28 30.48 -16.36
CA ILE A 193 -15.12 31.08 -17.41
C ILE A 193 -16.24 31.93 -16.78
N LEU A 194 -16.95 31.40 -15.78
CA LEU A 194 -18.01 32.14 -15.08
C LEU A 194 -17.47 33.39 -14.38
N MET A 195 -16.28 33.30 -13.77
CA MET A 195 -15.61 34.43 -13.14
C MET A 195 -15.28 35.53 -14.15
N ILE A 196 -14.71 35.17 -15.31
CA ILE A 196 -14.39 36.12 -16.40
C ILE A 196 -15.67 36.80 -16.90
N ILE A 197 -16.74 36.03 -17.14
CA ILE A 197 -18.03 36.58 -17.59
C ILE A 197 -18.58 37.57 -16.55
N TYR A 198 -18.53 37.22 -15.27
CA TYR A 198 -19.01 38.07 -14.18
C TYR A 198 -18.24 39.40 -14.13
N PHE A 199 -16.90 39.36 -14.16
CA PHE A 199 -16.07 40.57 -14.15
C PHE A 199 -16.19 41.39 -15.44
N SER A 200 -16.46 40.78 -16.60
CA SER A 200 -16.64 41.52 -17.85
C SER A 200 -17.94 42.34 -17.94
N LYS A 201 -18.91 42.06 -17.05
CA LYS A 201 -20.21 42.75 -16.99
C LYS A 201 -20.26 43.86 -15.95
N ILE A 202 -19.24 43.96 -15.09
CA ILE A 202 -19.07 45.00 -14.07
C ILE A 202 -18.20 46.10 -14.66
#